data_AF-A0A350F0Q2-F1
#
_entry.id   AF-A0A350F0Q2-F1
#
_cell.length_a   1.000
_cell.length_b   1.000
_cell.length_c   1.000
_cell.angle_alpha   90.00
_cell.angle_beta   90.00
_cell.angle_gamma   90.00
#
_symmetry.space_group_name_H-M   'P 1'
#
loop_
_entity.id
_entity.type
_entity.pdbx_description
1 polymer ?
#
loop_
_entity_poly.entity_id
_entity_poly.type
_entity_poly.pdbx_seq_one_letter_code
_entity_poly.pdbx_strand_id
1 'polypeptide(L)' 'MLELLGTCSRSDRERVFRFLESLEIDPFQTGDYELRDADQRPHQVRIVSMLAVVYWADHAAREVKVTATRNADR' A
#
# COMPACT_ATOMS: atom_id res chain seq x y z
N MET A 1 3.47 6.65 -8.44
CA MET A 1 3.25 8.05 -8.00
C MET A 1 1.95 8.08 -7.20
N LEU A 2 1.95 8.58 -5.96
CA LEU A 2 0.80 8.57 -5.02
C LEU A 2 -0.29 9.60 -5.40
N GLU A 3 -0.60 9.77 -6.69
CA GLU A 3 -1.43 10.86 -7.20
C GLU A 3 -2.87 10.86 -6.66
N LEU A 4 -3.40 9.68 -6.30
CA LEU A 4 -4.78 9.56 -5.80
C LEU A 4 -4.98 10.08 -4.38
N LEU A 5 -3.92 10.20 -3.57
CA LEU A 5 -4.08 10.76 -2.22
C LEU A 5 -4.57 12.21 -2.27
N GLY A 6 -4.16 12.98 -3.29
CA GLY A 6 -4.54 14.38 -3.48
C GLY A 6 -6.02 14.61 -3.80
N THR A 7 -6.76 13.58 -4.22
CA THR A 7 -8.20 13.65 -4.55
C THR A 7 -9.11 13.01 -3.51
N CYS A 8 -8.55 12.23 -2.59
CA CYS A 8 -9.32 11.55 -1.54
C CYS A 8 -9.82 12.51 -0.45
N SER A 9 -10.89 12.10 0.21
CA SER A 9 -11.42 12.79 1.39
C SER A 9 -10.35 12.85 2.49
N ARG A 10 -10.45 13.85 3.38
CA ARG A 10 -9.53 13.96 4.53
C ARG A 10 -9.51 12.69 5.37
N SER A 11 -10.69 12.09 5.60
CA SER A 11 -10.84 10.86 6.38
C SER A 11 -10.12 9.67 5.73
N ASP A 12 -10.13 9.57 4.41
CA ASP A 12 -9.44 8.47 3.71
C ASP A 12 -7.93 8.67 3.71
N ARG A 13 -7.46 9.91 3.57
CA ARG A 13 -6.04 10.24 3.74
C ARG A 13 -5.55 9.85 5.12
N GLU A 14 -6.28 10.22 6.18
CA GLU A 14 -5.91 9.88 7.56
C GLU A 14 -5.83 8.35 7.77
N ARG A 15 -6.74 7.57 7.16
CA ARG A 15 -6.67 6.10 7.22
C ARG A 15 -5.46 5.55 6.49
N VAL A 16 -5.15 6.06 5.30
CA VAL A 16 -3.95 5.63 4.56
C VAL A 16 -2.69 6.02 5.34
N PHE A 17 -2.61 7.22 5.91
CA PHE A 17 -1.49 7.63 6.73
C PHE A 17 -1.28 6.70 7.93
N ARG A 18 -2.33 6.35 8.67
CA ARG A 18 -2.23 5.38 9.77
C ARG A 18 -1.75 4.00 9.32
N PHE A 19 -2.16 3.57 8.12
CA PHE A 19 -1.65 2.33 7.54
C PHE A 19 -0.16 2.44 7.18
N LEU A 20 0.28 3.56 6.60
CA LEU A 20 1.70 3.78 6.33
C LEU A 20 2.54 3.80 7.62
N GLU A 21 2.04 4.46 8.68
CA GLU A 21 2.66 4.43 10.00
C GLU A 21 2.75 3.00 10.57
N SER A 22 1.74 2.15 10.32
CA SER A 22 1.83 0.75 10.78
C SER A 22 2.93 -0.02 10.04
N LEU A 23 3.16 0.27 8.75
CA LEU A 23 4.22 -0.36 7.96
C LEU A 23 5.63 0.03 8.43
N GLU A 24 5.80 1.21 9.04
CA GLU A 24 7.07 1.58 9.68
C GLU A 24 7.38 0.71 10.91
N ILE A 25 6.34 0.29 11.63
CA ILE A 25 6.47 -0.55 12.83
C ILE A 25 6.63 -2.02 12.43
N ASP A 26 5.80 -2.50 11.52
CA ASP A 26 5.84 -3.87 10.98
C ASP A 26 5.77 -3.86 9.45
N PRO A 27 6.93 -3.93 8.77
CA PRO A 27 6.99 -3.84 7.31
C PRO A 27 6.47 -5.10 6.60
N PHE A 28 6.37 -6.24 7.29
CA PHE A 28 6.02 -7.53 6.69
C PHE A 28 4.53 -7.89 6.84
N GLN A 29 3.69 -6.90 7.11
CA GLN A 29 2.25 -7.08 7.17
C GLN A 29 1.70 -7.67 5.85
N THR A 30 0.96 -8.78 5.94
CA THR A 30 0.28 -9.39 4.81
C THR A 30 -0.92 -8.56 4.38
N GLY A 31 -1.03 -8.23 3.08
CA GLY A 31 -2.16 -7.52 2.51
C GLY A 31 -3.46 -8.35 2.50
N ASP A 32 -4.52 -7.79 1.93
CA ASP A 32 -5.78 -8.51 1.70
C ASP A 32 -5.67 -9.46 0.50
N TYR A 33 -4.77 -9.16 -0.44
CA TYR A 33 -4.37 -10.07 -1.52
C TYR A 33 -2.94 -9.78 -2.00
N GLU A 34 -2.39 -10.72 -2.76
CA GLU A 34 -1.06 -10.63 -3.36
C GLU A 34 -1.19 -10.47 -4.88
N LEU A 35 -0.39 -9.57 -5.45
CA LEU A 35 -0.20 -9.44 -6.90
C LEU A 35 1.26 -9.71 -7.25
N ARG A 36 1.50 -10.22 -8.46
CA ARG A 36 2.85 -10.36 -9.00
C ARG A 36 3.08 -9.28 -10.05
N ASP A 37 4.23 -8.62 -9.99
CA ASP A 37 4.64 -7.71 -11.06
C ASP A 37 5.19 -8.47 -12.28
N ALA A 38 5.66 -7.72 -13.29
CA ALA A 38 6.23 -8.30 -14.50
C ALA A 38 7.48 -9.17 -14.23
N ASP A 39 8.20 -8.90 -13.14
CA ASP A 39 9.37 -9.65 -12.69
C ASP A 39 9.01 -10.79 -11.72
N GLN A 40 7.71 -11.14 -11.62
CA GLN A 40 7.18 -12.16 -10.71
C GLN A 40 7.41 -11.89 -9.22
N ARG A 41 7.75 -10.65 -8.84
CA ARG A 41 7.93 -10.28 -7.43
C ARG A 41 6.57 -10.17 -6.75
N PRO A 42 6.40 -10.70 -5.53
CA PRO A 42 5.15 -10.58 -4.79
C PRO A 42 4.99 -9.15 -4.22
N HIS A 43 3.86 -8.53 -4.51
CA HIS A 43 3.40 -7.27 -3.92
C HIS A 43 2.16 -7.56 -3.08
N GLN A 44 2.14 -7.01 -1.87
CA GLN A 44 0.98 -7.01 -1.00
C GLN A 44 0.05 -5.87 -1.41
N VAL A 45 -1.25 -6.14 -1.37
CA VAL A 45 -2.26 -5.11 -1.61
C VAL A 45 -3.18 -5.02 -0.40
N ARG A 46 -3.27 -3.84 0.20
CA ARG A 46 -4.19 -3.54 1.30
C ARG A 46 -5.28 -2.59 0.82
N ILE A 47 -6.53 -2.96 1.05
CA ILE A 47 -7.69 -2.09 0.85
C ILE A 47 -7.88 -1.25 2.11
N VAL A 48 -7.70 0.06 1.96
CA VAL A 48 -7.92 1.07 2.98
C VAL A 48 -9.06 1.96 2.50
N SER A 49 -10.27 1.68 2.98
CA SER A 49 -11.50 2.31 2.50
C SER A 49 -11.64 2.14 0.98
N MET A 50 -11.70 3.23 0.21
CA MET A 50 -11.88 3.21 -1.24
C MET A 50 -10.56 3.09 -2.00
N LEU A 51 -9.42 2.91 -1.31
CA LEU A 51 -8.11 2.85 -1.91
C LEU A 51 -7.45 1.49 -1.72
N ALA A 52 -6.87 0.95 -2.78
CA ALA A 52 -5.91 -0.14 -2.72
C ALA A 52 -4.50 0.43 -2.66
N VAL A 53 -3.77 0.11 -1.59
CA VAL A 53 -2.35 0.44 -1.40
C VAL A 53 -1.52 -0.77 -1.77
N VAL A 54 -0.68 -0.63 -2.80
CA VAL A 54 0.22 -1.69 -3.27
C VAL A 54 1.61 -1.44 -2.70
N TYR A 55 2.16 -2.43 -2.02
CA TYR A 55 3.45 -2.33 -1.36
C TYR A 55 4.21 -3.65 -1.34
N TRP A 56 5.51 -3.58 -1.16
CA TRP A 56 6.34 -4.76 -0.89
C TRP A 56 7.44 -4.38 0.10
N ALA A 57 7.86 -5.36 0.91
CA ALA A 57 8.94 -5.20 1.86
C ALA A 57 10.21 -5.82 1.28
N ASP A 58 11.29 -5.05 1.25
CA ASP A 58 12.63 -5.55 0.97
C ASP A 58 13.26 -6.02 2.27
N HIS A 59 13.36 -7.34 2.44
CA HIS A 59 13.98 -7.93 3.61
C HIS A 59 15.48 -7.58 3.73
N ALA A 60 16.19 -7.41 2.61
CA ALA A 60 17.61 -7.11 2.62
C ALA A 60 17.89 -5.64 2.98
N ALA A 61 17.00 -4.72 2.57
CA ALA A 61 17.14 -3.29 2.84
C ALA A 61 16.40 -2.80 4.08
N ARG A 62 15.55 -3.64 4.71
CA ARG A 62 14.60 -3.24 5.78
C ARG A 62 13.77 -2.02 5.36
N GLU A 63 13.31 -2.02 4.11
CA GLU A 63 12.58 -0.92 3.49
C GLU A 63 11.20 -1.40 3.01
N VAL A 64 10.16 -0.58 3.18
CA VAL A 64 8.85 -0.80 2.56
C VAL A 64 8.69 0.17 1.42
N LYS A 65 8.41 -0.37 0.24
CA LYS A 65 8.14 0.45 -0.95
C LYS A 65 6.67 0.40 -1.29
N VAL A 66 6.01 1.55 -1.20
CA VAL A 66 4.66 1.75 -1.70
C VAL A 66 4.75 2.13 -3.17
N THR A 67 4.28 1.26 -4.05
CA THR A 67 4.46 1.39 -5.50
C THR A 67 3.29 2.09 -6.17
N ALA A 68 2.07 1.94 -5.63
CA ALA A 68 0.87 2.55 -6.18
C ALA A 68 -0.25 2.70 -5.14
N THR A 69 -1.13 3.66 -5.39
CA THR A 69 -2.48 3.69 -4.86
C THR A 69 -3.47 3.57 -6.03
N ARG A 70 -4.56 2.81 -5.86
CA ARG A 70 -5.63 2.63 -6.85
C ARG A 70 -6.99 2.79 -6.18
N ASN A 71 -8.06 3.09 -6.92
CA ASN A 71 -9.41 2.95 -6.37
C ASN A 71 -9.73 1.46 -6.18
N ALA A 72 -10.36 1.11 -5.07
CA ALA A 72 -10.75 -0.25 -4.74
C ALA A 72 -12.00 -0.72 -5.51
N ASP A 73 -12.81 0.22 -6.01
CA ASP A 73 -14.05 -0.04 -6.76
C ASP A 73 -13.87 -0.29 -8.26
N ARG A 74 -12.62 -0.33 -8.78
CA ARG A 74 -12.36 -0.36 -10.22
C ARG A 74 -11.34 -1.41 -10.65
#